data_AF-A0A965CSN5-F1
#
_entry.id   AF-A0A965CSN5-F1
#
_cell.length_a   1.000
_cell.length_b   1.000
_cell.length_c   1.000
_cell.angle_alpha   90.00
_cell.angle_beta   90.00
_cell.angle_gamma   90.00
#
_symmetry.space_group_name_H-M   'P 1'
#
loop_
_entity.id
_entity.type
_entity.pdbx_description
1 polymer ?
#
loop_
_entity_poly.entity_id
_entity_poly.type
_entity_poly.pdbx_seq_one_letter_code
_entity_poly.pdbx_strand_id
1 'polypeptide(L)'
;MADQVVEGLKKAKSSLKQERKPVSQVVAAQKATKQINEFVKAALAEENRWVLHPDEQTSIVETLQSINTLYQELYDKCRTPYHFEKNAAKYITMQQEISHQVSCIHLSLDQGFYLTEPRGFNPGQAIELSWKEIQKIVNGVESEGIWCRLPLKIEVAEEDKGTVTELSQKLKTDQEQLKKNPRLNSFDQPLSIKDIQAIYGYFQSVHELLEKESKALEEVLKNGKSSEESIELEQALDE
;
A
#
# COMPACT_ATOMS: atom_id res chain seq x y z
N MET A 1 -30.06 -32.27 43.40
CA MET A 1 -28.94 -32.88 42.64
C MET A 1 -28.50 -32.03 41.44
N ALA A 2 -29.40 -31.40 40.68
CA ALA A 2 -29.02 -30.54 39.53
C ALA A 2 -28.16 -29.30 39.91
N ASP A 3 -28.49 -28.61 41.01
CA ASP A 3 -27.74 -27.41 41.42
C ASP A 3 -26.29 -27.69 41.86
N GLN A 4 -26.02 -28.85 42.48
CA GLN A 4 -24.66 -29.26 42.83
C GLN A 4 -23.82 -29.61 41.60
N VAL A 5 -24.45 -30.15 40.55
CA VAL A 5 -23.78 -30.46 39.28
C VAL A 5 -23.45 -29.17 38.51
N VAL A 6 -24.36 -28.18 38.50
CA VAL A 6 -24.14 -26.87 37.88
C VAL A 6 -23.02 -26.11 38.58
N GLU A 7 -23.00 -26.13 39.92
CA GLU A 7 -21.96 -25.43 40.69
C GLU A 7 -20.59 -26.12 40.58
N GLY A 8 -20.57 -27.46 40.47
CA GLY A 8 -19.37 -28.22 40.12
C GLY A 8 -18.83 -27.88 38.74
N LEU A 9 -19.71 -27.71 37.74
CA LEU A 9 -19.32 -27.29 36.38
C LEU A 9 -18.80 -25.85 36.34
N LYS A 10 -19.36 -24.93 37.12
CA LYS A 10 -18.85 -23.55 37.24
C LYS A 10 -17.45 -23.52 37.87
N LYS A 11 -17.21 -24.30 38.93
CA LYS A 11 -15.89 -24.43 39.55
C LYS A 11 -14.87 -25.07 38.61
N ALA A 12 -15.23 -26.14 37.90
CA ALA A 12 -14.37 -26.76 36.90
C ALA A 12 -14.03 -25.77 35.76
N LYS A 13 -15.02 -24.99 35.29
CA LYS A 13 -14.82 -23.94 34.28
C LYS A 13 -13.94 -22.80 34.77
N SER A 14 -14.03 -22.39 36.04
CA SER A 14 -13.16 -21.36 36.62
C SER A 14 -11.72 -21.85 36.80
N SER A 15 -11.54 -23.09 37.23
CA SER A 15 -10.20 -23.71 37.36
C SER A 15 -9.53 -23.91 36.00
N LEU A 16 -10.28 -24.38 34.99
CA LEU A 16 -9.80 -24.43 33.60
C LEU A 16 -9.43 -23.05 33.05
N LYS A 17 -10.16 -21.99 33.40
CA LYS A 17 -9.80 -20.61 33.01
C LYS A 17 -8.55 -20.09 33.73
N GLN A 18 -8.29 -20.53 34.97
CA GLN A 18 -7.07 -20.15 35.72
C GLN A 18 -5.81 -20.87 35.21
N GLU A 19 -5.92 -22.14 34.78
CA GLU A 19 -4.81 -22.87 34.16
C GLU A 19 -4.52 -22.41 32.72
N ARG A 20 -5.56 -21.95 32.01
CA ARG A 20 -5.47 -21.37 30.66
C ARG A 20 -5.07 -19.89 30.69
N LYS A 21 -4.09 -19.50 31.52
CA LYS A 21 -3.44 -18.20 31.30
C LYS A 21 -2.59 -18.35 30.03
N PRO A 22 -2.96 -17.68 28.92
CA PRO A 22 -2.18 -17.79 27.69
C PRO A 22 -0.76 -17.30 27.95
N VAL A 23 0.22 -18.07 27.49
CA VAL A 23 1.64 -17.70 27.53
C VAL A 23 1.87 -16.43 26.72
N SER A 24 2.92 -15.68 27.05
CA SER A 24 3.19 -14.35 26.47
C SER A 24 3.23 -14.35 24.94
N GLN A 25 3.65 -15.44 24.32
CA GLN A 25 3.68 -15.64 22.86
C GLN A 25 2.28 -15.69 22.26
N VAL A 26 1.34 -16.38 22.93
CA VAL A 26 -0.07 -16.44 22.50
C VAL A 26 -0.72 -15.07 22.67
N VAL A 27 -0.40 -14.34 23.75
CA VAL A 27 -0.91 -12.97 23.98
C VAL A 27 -0.38 -11.99 22.93
N ALA A 28 0.92 -12.06 22.61
CA ALA A 28 1.53 -11.23 21.59
C ALA A 28 0.96 -11.51 20.20
N ALA A 29 0.83 -12.78 19.82
CA ALA A 29 0.20 -13.20 18.57
C ALA A 29 -1.27 -12.77 18.51
N GLN A 30 -2.02 -12.93 19.60
CA GLN A 30 -3.41 -12.47 19.69
C GLN A 30 -3.54 -10.96 19.45
N LYS A 31 -2.63 -10.16 20.04
CA LYS A 31 -2.61 -8.71 19.85
C LYS A 31 -2.32 -8.36 18.38
N ALA A 32 -1.28 -8.95 17.80
CA ALA A 32 -0.89 -8.71 16.40
C ALA A 32 -2.01 -9.12 15.43
N THR A 33 -2.56 -10.32 15.58
CA THR A 33 -3.67 -10.83 14.75
C THR A 33 -4.93 -9.97 14.89
N LYS A 34 -5.26 -9.47 16.09
CA LYS A 34 -6.41 -8.57 16.25
C LYS A 34 -6.19 -7.24 15.55
N GLN A 35 -5.01 -6.63 15.73
CA GLN A 35 -4.69 -5.34 15.12
C GLN A 35 -4.70 -5.42 13.59
N ILE A 36 -4.10 -6.46 13.01
CA ILE A 36 -4.06 -6.60 11.55
C ILE A 36 -5.45 -6.90 10.95
N ASN A 37 -6.30 -7.66 11.63
CA ASN A 37 -7.68 -7.90 11.18
C ASN A 37 -8.50 -6.59 11.17
N GLU A 38 -8.38 -5.76 12.19
CA GLU A 38 -9.04 -4.45 12.23
C GLU A 38 -8.53 -3.53 11.12
N PHE A 39 -7.22 -3.53 10.89
CA PHE A 39 -6.57 -2.75 9.84
C PHE A 39 -6.99 -3.20 8.44
N VAL A 40 -6.87 -4.49 8.10
CA VAL A 40 -7.25 -5.02 6.78
C VAL A 40 -8.75 -4.83 6.52
N LYS A 41 -9.60 -5.02 7.54
CA LYS A 41 -11.04 -4.78 7.41
C LYS A 41 -11.34 -3.34 7.00
N ALA A 42 -10.64 -2.38 7.59
CA ALA A 42 -10.85 -0.98 7.27
C ALA A 42 -10.14 -0.59 5.95
N ALA A 43 -8.98 -1.18 5.60
CA ALA A 43 -8.31 -0.98 4.31
C ALA A 43 -9.14 -1.53 3.12
N LEU A 44 -9.81 -2.67 3.29
CA LEU A 44 -10.68 -3.30 2.27
C LEU A 44 -12.16 -2.93 2.44
N ALA A 45 -12.49 -1.91 3.23
CA ALA A 45 -13.83 -1.35 3.28
C ALA A 45 -14.20 -0.75 1.91
N GLU A 46 -15.49 -0.76 1.55
CA GLU A 46 -15.96 -0.29 0.24
C GLU A 46 -15.45 1.12 -0.11
N GLU A 47 -15.37 2.00 0.89
CA GLU A 47 -14.85 3.36 0.81
C GLU A 47 -13.35 3.46 0.46
N ASN A 48 -12.58 2.38 0.69
CA ASN A 48 -11.12 2.35 0.60
C ASN A 48 -10.60 1.36 -0.45
N ARG A 49 -11.46 0.48 -0.98
CA ARG A 49 -11.07 -0.53 -1.98
C ARG A 49 -10.49 0.05 -3.26
N TRP A 50 -10.94 1.24 -3.66
CA TRP A 50 -10.44 1.91 -4.87
C TRP A 50 -8.94 2.23 -4.79
N VAL A 51 -8.38 2.27 -3.58
CA VAL A 51 -6.97 2.60 -3.32
C VAL A 51 -6.04 1.45 -3.73
N LEU A 52 -6.50 0.20 -3.70
CA LEU A 52 -5.65 -0.99 -3.86
C LEU A 52 -5.95 -1.71 -5.18
N HIS A 53 -4.91 -2.19 -5.86
CA HIS A 53 -5.10 -3.01 -7.06
C HIS A 53 -5.80 -4.34 -6.70
N PRO A 54 -6.68 -4.90 -7.55
CA PRO A 54 -7.38 -6.16 -7.25
C PRO A 54 -6.46 -7.33 -6.85
N ASP A 55 -5.29 -7.43 -7.49
CA ASP A 55 -4.29 -8.46 -7.17
C ASP A 55 -3.68 -8.26 -5.77
N GLU A 56 -3.45 -7.00 -5.36
CA GLU A 56 -2.98 -6.67 -4.02
C GLU A 56 -4.04 -6.99 -2.96
N GLN A 57 -5.31 -6.67 -3.24
CA GLN A 57 -6.43 -7.02 -2.37
C GLN A 57 -6.48 -8.54 -2.15
N THR A 58 -6.28 -9.32 -3.21
CA THR A 58 -6.26 -10.79 -3.16
C THR A 58 -5.11 -11.30 -2.29
N SER A 59 -3.89 -10.81 -2.55
CA SER A 59 -2.68 -11.18 -1.78
C SER A 59 -2.78 -10.82 -0.29
N ILE A 60 -3.35 -9.65 0.04
CA ILE A 60 -3.61 -9.24 1.43
C ILE A 60 -4.61 -10.18 2.11
N VAL A 61 -5.70 -10.56 1.42
CA VAL A 61 -6.70 -11.48 1.96
C VAL A 61 -6.11 -12.87 2.20
N GLU A 62 -5.32 -13.40 1.26
CA GLU A 62 -4.64 -14.70 1.40
C GLU A 62 -3.64 -14.68 2.57
N THR A 63 -2.84 -13.62 2.68
CA THR A 63 -1.89 -13.45 3.79
C THR A 63 -2.62 -13.33 5.14
N LEU A 64 -3.75 -12.62 5.18
CA LEU A 64 -4.58 -12.54 6.39
C LEU A 64 -5.18 -13.89 6.79
N GLN A 65 -5.61 -14.70 5.81
CA GLN A 65 -6.08 -16.06 6.05
C GLN A 65 -4.96 -16.95 6.61
N SER A 66 -3.74 -16.83 6.08
CA SER A 66 -2.55 -17.51 6.60
C SER A 66 -2.28 -17.14 8.07
N ILE A 67 -2.25 -15.84 8.40
CA ILE A 67 -2.07 -15.33 9.77
C ILE A 67 -3.12 -15.91 10.72
N ASN A 68 -4.40 -15.87 10.32
CA ASN A 68 -5.49 -16.36 11.15
C ASN A 68 -5.41 -17.87 11.37
N THR A 69 -5.01 -18.65 10.36
CA THR A 69 -4.81 -20.10 10.46
C THR A 69 -3.66 -20.43 11.40
N LEU A 70 -2.53 -19.73 11.25
CA LEU A 70 -1.34 -19.96 12.07
C LEU A 70 -1.57 -19.54 13.53
N TYR A 71 -2.32 -18.45 13.75
CA TYR A 71 -2.75 -18.02 15.08
C TYR A 71 -3.68 -19.05 15.75
N GLN A 72 -4.65 -19.61 15.02
CA GLN A 72 -5.51 -20.67 15.55
C GLN A 72 -4.69 -21.91 15.94
N GLU A 73 -3.75 -22.33 15.09
CA GLU A 73 -2.86 -23.45 15.42
C GLU A 73 -2.04 -23.17 16.69
N LEU A 74 -1.47 -21.96 16.81
CA LEU A 74 -0.71 -21.54 17.98
C LEU A 74 -1.58 -21.54 19.24
N TYR A 75 -2.78 -20.96 19.15
CA TYR A 75 -3.74 -20.89 20.26
C TYR A 75 -4.17 -22.28 20.72
N ASP A 76 -4.43 -23.20 19.80
CA ASP A 76 -4.90 -24.55 20.11
C ASP A 76 -3.81 -25.45 20.69
N LYS A 77 -2.59 -25.36 20.13
CA LYS A 77 -1.47 -26.22 20.51
C LYS A 77 -0.65 -25.67 21.67
N CYS A 78 -0.81 -24.41 22.06
CA CYS A 78 0.00 -23.73 23.09
C CYS A 78 -0.85 -23.12 24.23
N ARG A 79 -1.88 -23.84 24.69
CA ARG A 79 -2.88 -23.31 25.63
C ARG A 79 -2.39 -23.07 27.07
N THR A 80 -1.28 -23.68 27.48
CA THR A 80 -0.73 -23.57 28.83
C THR A 80 0.80 -23.52 28.81
N PRO A 81 1.45 -23.02 29.89
CA PRO A 81 2.91 -23.02 29.99
C PRO A 81 3.55 -24.39 29.79
N TYR A 82 2.90 -25.46 30.26
CA TYR A 82 3.34 -26.84 30.06
C TYR A 82 3.41 -27.25 28.57
N HIS A 83 2.43 -26.84 27.76
CA HIS A 83 2.46 -27.10 26.33
C HIS A 83 3.59 -26.32 25.65
N PHE A 84 3.82 -25.08 26.10
CA PHE A 84 4.91 -24.24 25.59
C PHE A 84 6.28 -24.84 25.87
N GLU A 85 6.56 -25.24 27.11
CA GLU A 85 7.85 -25.82 27.51
C GLU A 85 8.21 -27.08 26.70
N LYS A 86 7.20 -27.86 26.29
CA LYS A 86 7.40 -29.06 25.48
C LYS A 86 7.91 -28.79 24.05
N ASN A 87 7.63 -27.61 23.49
CA ASN A 87 7.97 -27.27 22.10
C ASN A 87 8.20 -25.76 21.89
N ALA A 88 8.93 -25.12 22.81
CA ALA A 88 9.05 -23.65 22.87
C ALA A 88 9.58 -23.05 21.55
N ALA A 89 10.60 -23.66 20.94
CA ALA A 89 11.18 -23.21 19.68
C ALA A 89 10.12 -23.11 18.56
N LYS A 90 9.28 -24.14 18.40
CA LYS A 90 8.20 -24.15 17.40
C LYS A 90 7.23 -22.99 17.61
N TYR A 91 6.77 -22.77 18.85
CA TYR A 91 5.78 -21.73 19.13
C TYR A 91 6.36 -20.32 19.01
N ILE A 92 7.65 -20.13 19.32
CA ILE A 92 8.38 -18.88 19.07
C ILE A 92 8.44 -18.62 17.56
N THR A 93 8.84 -19.61 16.76
CA THR A 93 8.88 -19.47 15.29
C THR A 93 7.51 -19.14 14.72
N MET A 94 6.42 -19.77 15.21
CA MET A 94 5.06 -19.44 14.76
C MET A 94 4.67 -17.99 15.10
N GLN A 95 5.01 -17.50 16.31
CA GLN A 95 4.73 -16.10 16.66
C GLN A 95 5.57 -15.11 15.83
N GLN A 96 6.82 -15.45 15.53
CA GLN A 96 7.67 -14.67 14.64
C GLN A 96 7.12 -14.64 13.22
N GLU A 97 6.65 -15.77 12.70
CA GLU A 97 6.01 -15.87 11.38
C GLU A 97 4.74 -15.01 11.29
N ILE A 98 3.86 -15.05 12.31
CA ILE A 98 2.70 -14.15 12.39
C ILE A 98 3.16 -12.69 12.33
N SER A 99 4.19 -12.35 13.11
CA SER A 99 4.70 -10.98 13.15
C SER A 99 5.30 -10.56 11.81
N HIS A 100 6.00 -11.47 11.13
CA HIS A 100 6.57 -11.25 9.82
C HIS A 100 5.48 -11.04 8.77
N GLN A 101 4.46 -11.89 8.70
CA GLN A 101 3.34 -11.74 7.77
C GLN A 101 2.53 -10.47 8.02
N VAL A 102 2.33 -10.08 9.29
CA VAL A 102 1.75 -8.79 9.66
C VAL A 102 2.59 -7.64 9.11
N SER A 103 3.92 -7.70 9.29
CA SER A 103 4.84 -6.72 8.72
C SER A 103 4.81 -6.72 7.20
N CYS A 104 4.63 -7.87 6.54
CA CYS A 104 4.50 -7.94 5.08
C CYS A 104 3.22 -7.26 4.59
N ILE A 105 2.07 -7.45 5.26
CA ILE A 105 0.84 -6.71 4.91
C ILE A 105 1.03 -5.21 5.10
N HIS A 106 1.65 -4.80 6.21
CA HIS A 106 2.01 -3.39 6.42
C HIS A 106 2.97 -2.90 5.34
N LEU A 107 4.05 -3.62 5.03
CA LEU A 107 4.99 -3.27 3.96
C LEU A 107 4.31 -3.21 2.59
N SER A 108 3.42 -4.12 2.24
CA SER A 108 2.69 -4.06 0.96
C SER A 108 1.77 -2.84 0.87
N LEU A 109 1.26 -2.34 2.00
CA LEU A 109 0.40 -1.17 2.06
C LEU A 109 1.16 0.15 2.33
N ASP A 110 2.32 0.06 2.98
CA ASP A 110 3.23 1.15 3.33
C ASP A 110 4.25 1.41 2.21
N GLN A 111 4.59 0.39 1.43
CA GLN A 111 5.45 0.44 0.25
C GLN A 111 4.67 0.17 -1.04
N GLY A 112 3.33 0.07 -0.97
CA GLY A 112 2.43 -0.13 -2.12
C GLY A 112 3.00 0.62 -3.30
N PHE A 113 3.48 -0.16 -4.28
CA PHE A 113 4.42 0.29 -5.29
C PHE A 113 3.87 1.61 -5.86
N TYR A 114 4.55 2.72 -5.57
CA TYR A 114 4.08 4.08 -5.88
C TYR A 114 4.03 4.39 -7.38
N LEU A 115 3.91 3.36 -8.24
CA LEU A 115 4.16 3.35 -9.67
C LEU A 115 5.48 4.02 -10.08
N THR A 116 6.32 4.37 -9.10
CA THR A 116 7.74 4.66 -9.20
C THR A 116 8.48 3.39 -8.81
N GLU A 117 9.52 3.04 -9.56
CA GLU A 117 10.37 1.87 -9.30
C GLU A 117 10.59 1.63 -7.79
N PRO A 118 10.48 0.38 -7.30
CA PRO A 118 10.69 0.05 -5.89
C PRO A 118 12.16 0.29 -5.54
N ARG A 119 12.48 1.51 -5.14
CA ARG A 119 13.85 1.88 -4.75
C ARG A 119 14.10 1.66 -3.24
N GLY A 120 13.16 1.04 -2.54
CA GLY A 120 13.26 0.77 -1.10
C GLY A 120 13.17 2.03 -0.23
N PHE A 121 12.57 3.10 -0.76
CA PHE A 121 12.39 4.36 -0.04
C PHE A 121 11.21 4.29 0.91
N ASN A 122 11.31 5.00 2.04
CA ASN A 122 10.13 5.26 2.86
C ASN A 122 9.15 6.20 2.12
N PRO A 123 7.85 6.20 2.47
CA PRO A 123 6.85 7.04 1.83
C PRO A 123 7.25 8.52 1.72
N GLY A 124 7.85 9.08 2.77
CA GLY A 124 8.29 10.47 2.81
C GLY A 124 9.36 10.79 1.76
N GLN A 125 10.33 9.90 1.59
CA GLN A 125 11.35 10.00 0.54
C GLN A 125 10.77 9.85 -0.86
N ALA A 126 9.82 8.93 -1.06
CA ALA A 126 9.13 8.77 -2.36
C ALA A 126 8.33 10.03 -2.74
N ILE A 127 7.64 10.64 -1.77
CA ILE A 127 6.92 11.92 -1.95
C ILE A 127 7.90 13.04 -2.29
N GLU A 128 9.05 13.12 -1.61
CA GLU A 128 10.04 14.17 -1.89
C GLU A 128 10.66 14.03 -3.29
N LEU A 129 10.99 12.82 -3.71
CA LEU A 129 11.57 12.56 -5.03
C LEU A 129 10.57 12.80 -6.16
N SER A 130 9.33 12.31 -6.01
CA SER A 130 8.26 12.56 -6.99
C SER A 130 7.99 14.05 -7.14
N TRP A 131 7.95 14.80 -6.03
CA TRP A 131 7.76 16.25 -6.09
C TRP A 131 8.88 16.95 -6.86
N LYS A 132 10.15 16.54 -6.68
CA LYS A 132 11.27 17.11 -7.44
C LYS A 132 11.12 16.88 -8.95
N GLU A 133 10.61 15.72 -9.37
CA GLU A 133 10.34 15.45 -10.79
C GLU A 133 9.16 16.27 -11.31
N ILE A 134 8.09 16.40 -10.52
CA ILE A 134 6.93 17.25 -10.87
C ILE A 134 7.35 18.71 -11.02
N GLN A 135 8.20 19.22 -10.12
CA GLN A 135 8.72 20.58 -10.23
C GLN A 135 9.46 20.83 -11.54
N LYS A 136 10.18 19.83 -12.07
CA LYS A 136 10.80 19.96 -13.41
C LYS A 136 9.73 20.13 -14.47
N ILE A 137 8.71 19.27 -14.49
CA ILE A 137 7.59 19.33 -15.45
C ILE A 137 6.93 20.71 -15.40
N VAL A 138 6.56 21.17 -14.20
CA VAL A 138 5.89 22.46 -14.00
C VAL A 138 6.76 23.61 -14.49
N ASN A 139 8.05 23.61 -14.14
CA ASN A 139 8.98 24.63 -14.62
C ASN A 139 9.07 24.63 -16.15
N GLY A 140 9.18 23.46 -16.79
CA GLY A 140 9.24 23.35 -18.26
C GLY A 140 7.97 23.85 -18.95
N VAL A 141 6.81 23.54 -18.37
CA VAL A 141 5.50 24.01 -18.86
C VAL A 141 5.37 25.53 -18.71
N GLU A 142 5.78 26.10 -17.56
CA GLU A 142 5.66 27.53 -17.29
C GLU A 142 6.69 28.40 -18.03
N SER A 143 7.94 27.92 -18.17
CA SER A 143 9.02 28.72 -18.76
C SER A 143 9.12 28.58 -20.27
N GLU A 144 8.95 27.37 -20.78
CA GLU A 144 9.19 27.02 -22.18
C GLU A 144 7.92 26.53 -22.90
N GLY A 145 6.85 26.21 -22.16
CA GLY A 145 5.62 25.67 -22.73
C GLY A 145 5.78 24.24 -23.24
N ILE A 146 6.77 23.48 -22.76
CA ILE A 146 7.10 22.14 -23.24
C ILE A 146 7.13 21.08 -22.13
N TRP A 147 6.94 19.83 -22.51
CA TRP A 147 7.17 18.66 -21.66
C TRP A 147 8.67 18.37 -21.52
N CYS A 148 9.32 18.93 -20.50
CA CYS A 148 10.78 18.94 -20.35
C CYS A 148 11.43 17.58 -20.03
N ARG A 149 10.67 16.56 -19.60
CA ARG A 149 11.24 15.22 -19.34
C ARG A 149 11.24 14.34 -20.57
N LEU A 150 10.50 14.70 -21.61
CA LEU A 150 10.43 13.92 -22.83
C LEU A 150 11.72 14.09 -23.65
N PRO A 151 12.16 13.03 -24.35
CA PRO A 151 13.35 13.11 -25.22
C PRO A 151 13.13 14.03 -26.44
N LEU A 152 11.87 14.33 -26.76
CA LEU A 152 11.45 15.21 -27.85
C LEU A 152 10.92 16.52 -27.27
N LYS A 153 11.17 17.63 -27.98
CA LYS A 153 10.56 18.93 -27.65
C LYS A 153 9.10 18.91 -28.08
N ILE A 154 8.21 18.65 -27.12
CA ILE A 154 6.78 18.58 -27.35
C ILE A 154 6.13 19.75 -26.61
N GLU A 155 5.42 20.60 -27.35
CA GLU A 155 4.64 21.69 -26.78
C GLU A 155 3.45 21.16 -25.98
N VAL A 156 3.15 21.83 -24.88
CA VAL A 156 2.01 21.50 -24.03
C VAL A 156 0.77 22.13 -24.65
N ALA A 157 -0.27 21.33 -24.88
CA ALA A 157 -1.54 21.83 -25.37
C ALA A 157 -2.15 22.85 -24.40
N GLU A 158 -2.80 23.90 -24.90
CA GLU A 158 -3.40 24.97 -24.06
C GLU A 158 -4.42 24.42 -23.06
N GLU A 159 -5.16 23.39 -23.45
CA GLU A 159 -6.10 22.67 -22.57
C GLU A 159 -5.41 21.93 -21.42
N ASP A 160 -4.19 21.44 -21.62
CA ASP A 160 -3.43 20.75 -20.59
C ASP A 160 -2.73 21.71 -19.64
N LYS A 161 -2.31 22.90 -20.10
CA LYS A 161 -1.62 23.90 -19.25
C LYS A 161 -2.43 24.23 -17.99
N GLY A 162 -3.73 24.49 -18.14
CA GLY A 162 -4.62 24.76 -17.00
C GLY A 162 -4.67 23.60 -16.01
N THR A 163 -4.84 22.37 -16.50
CA THR A 163 -4.89 21.17 -15.66
C THR A 163 -3.57 20.88 -14.96
N VAL A 164 -2.43 21.10 -15.63
CA VAL A 164 -1.09 20.95 -15.05
C VAL A 164 -0.89 21.92 -13.88
N THR A 165 -1.31 23.17 -14.03
CA THR A 165 -1.21 24.17 -12.96
C THR A 165 -2.10 23.79 -11.76
N GLU A 166 -3.33 23.36 -11.99
CA GLU A 166 -4.25 22.94 -10.93
C GLU A 166 -3.72 21.72 -10.17
N LEU A 167 -3.30 20.67 -10.90
CA LEU A 167 -2.71 19.47 -10.32
C LEU A 167 -1.44 19.78 -9.53
N SER A 168 -0.59 20.68 -10.04
CA SER A 168 0.64 21.12 -9.35
C SER A 168 0.35 21.80 -8.02
N GLN A 169 -0.66 22.69 -7.96
CA GLN A 169 -1.05 23.35 -6.72
C GLN A 169 -1.61 22.37 -5.68
N LYS A 170 -2.42 21.41 -6.13
CA LYS A 170 -2.93 20.32 -5.29
C LYS A 170 -1.78 19.47 -4.74
N LEU A 171 -0.90 18.98 -5.62
CA LEU A 171 0.26 18.16 -5.26
C LEU A 171 1.20 18.87 -4.28
N LYS A 172 1.41 20.18 -4.44
CA LYS A 172 2.19 20.99 -3.49
C LYS A 172 1.55 20.98 -2.10
N THR A 173 0.25 21.23 -2.03
CA THR A 173 -0.50 21.28 -0.77
C THR A 173 -0.48 19.92 -0.08
N ASP A 174 -0.74 18.86 -0.83
CA ASP A 174 -0.74 17.47 -0.33
C ASP A 174 0.65 17.08 0.18
N GLN A 175 1.72 17.42 -0.55
CA GLN A 175 3.09 17.15 -0.14
C GLN A 175 3.46 17.88 1.17
N GLU A 176 3.08 19.16 1.30
CA GLU A 176 3.35 19.94 2.52
C GLU A 176 2.60 19.39 3.73
N GLN A 177 1.40 18.83 3.53
CA GLN A 177 0.64 18.16 4.58
C GLN A 177 1.27 16.82 4.96
N LEU A 178 1.60 15.98 3.97
CA LEU A 178 2.19 14.66 4.18
C LEU A 178 3.54 14.75 4.90
N LYS A 179 4.39 15.73 4.56
CA LYS A 179 5.69 15.93 5.23
C LYS A 179 5.61 16.18 6.74
N LYS A 180 4.47 16.67 7.24
CA LYS A 180 4.27 16.90 8.68
C LYS A 180 4.08 15.60 9.45
N ASN A 181 3.81 14.48 8.78
CA ASN A 181 3.61 13.20 9.42
C ASN A 181 4.94 12.45 9.61
N PRO A 182 5.46 12.34 10.85
CA PRO A 182 6.75 11.71 11.09
C PRO A 182 6.77 10.20 10.76
N ARG A 183 5.60 9.55 10.72
CA ARG A 183 5.50 8.11 10.39
C ARG A 183 5.89 7.80 8.96
N LEU A 184 5.82 8.78 8.05
CA LEU A 184 6.20 8.58 6.65
C LEU A 184 7.72 8.43 6.46
N ASN A 185 8.52 8.83 7.46
CA ASN A 185 9.98 8.84 7.38
C ASN A 185 10.64 7.64 8.06
N SER A 186 9.87 6.69 8.61
CA SER A 186 10.38 5.52 9.31
C SER A 186 9.48 4.31 9.06
N PHE A 187 10.08 3.12 9.03
CA PHE A 187 9.36 1.84 8.97
C PHE A 187 9.12 1.25 10.37
N ASP A 188 9.55 1.94 11.43
CA ASP A 188 9.43 1.45 12.81
C ASP A 188 7.99 1.51 13.33
N GLN A 189 7.15 2.35 12.72
CA GLN A 189 5.74 2.49 13.07
C GLN A 189 4.87 2.22 11.84
N PRO A 190 3.86 1.34 11.96
CA PRO A 190 2.93 1.09 10.86
C PRO A 190 2.11 2.35 10.55
N LEU A 191 1.80 2.55 9.27
CA LEU A 191 0.93 3.65 8.86
C LEU A 191 -0.52 3.40 9.28
N SER A 192 -1.24 4.49 9.55
CA SER A 192 -2.70 4.42 9.68
C SER A 192 -3.36 4.43 8.31
N ILE A 193 -4.61 3.99 8.24
CA ILE A 193 -5.38 4.00 6.98
C ILE A 193 -5.50 5.40 6.40
N LYS A 194 -5.64 6.42 7.25
CA LYS A 194 -5.65 7.82 6.81
C LYS A 194 -4.34 8.23 6.16
N ASP A 195 -3.22 7.74 6.69
CA ASP A 195 -1.90 7.99 6.12
C ASP A 195 -1.82 7.34 4.73
N ILE A 196 -2.24 6.09 4.61
CA ILE A 196 -2.27 5.35 3.34
C ILE A 196 -3.16 6.04 2.30
N GLN A 197 -4.40 6.40 2.66
CA GLN A 197 -5.31 7.13 1.77
C GLN A 197 -4.70 8.43 1.24
N ALA A 198 -4.06 9.21 2.11
CA ALA A 198 -3.46 10.48 1.73
C ALA A 198 -2.25 10.28 0.80
N ILE A 199 -1.42 9.27 1.06
CA ILE A 199 -0.28 8.93 0.20
C ILE A 199 -0.76 8.48 -1.18
N TYR A 200 -1.73 7.57 -1.24
CA TYR A 200 -2.27 7.09 -2.50
C TYR A 200 -2.98 8.20 -3.29
N GLY A 201 -3.76 9.05 -2.64
CA GLY A 201 -4.40 10.19 -3.30
C GLY A 201 -3.38 11.18 -3.89
N TYR A 202 -2.25 11.38 -3.20
CA TYR A 202 -1.12 12.14 -3.74
C TYR A 202 -0.56 11.45 -4.99
N PHE A 203 -0.16 10.17 -4.91
CA PHE A 203 0.44 9.45 -6.04
C PHE A 203 -0.51 9.22 -7.22
N GLN A 204 -1.81 9.15 -6.99
CA GLN A 204 -2.82 9.15 -8.05
C GLN A 204 -2.77 10.47 -8.83
N SER A 205 -2.63 11.60 -8.13
CA SER A 205 -2.52 12.92 -8.76
C SER A 205 -1.17 13.07 -9.49
N VAL A 206 -0.09 12.48 -8.97
CA VAL A 206 1.21 12.38 -9.68
C VAL A 206 1.03 11.59 -10.98
N HIS A 207 0.35 10.44 -10.90
CA HIS A 207 0.13 9.57 -12.05
C HIS A 207 -0.68 10.26 -13.15
N GLU A 208 -1.76 10.95 -12.79
CA GLU A 208 -2.58 11.71 -13.74
C GLU A 208 -1.74 12.74 -14.53
N LEU A 209 -0.82 13.43 -13.85
CA LEU A 209 0.10 14.36 -14.49
C LEU A 209 1.07 13.66 -15.46
N LEU A 210 1.63 12.52 -15.05
CA LEU A 210 2.56 11.74 -15.88
C LEU A 210 1.86 11.07 -17.07
N GLU A 211 0.61 10.67 -16.91
CA GLU A 211 -0.20 10.09 -17.98
C GLU A 211 -0.45 11.10 -19.09
N LYS A 212 -0.69 12.38 -18.75
CA LYS A 212 -0.79 13.47 -19.73
C LYS A 212 0.52 13.64 -20.52
N GLU A 213 1.66 13.68 -19.83
CA GLU A 213 2.97 13.74 -20.48
C GLU A 213 3.20 12.53 -21.41
N SER A 214 2.80 11.32 -20.97
CA SER A 214 2.90 10.10 -21.79
C SER A 214 1.97 10.11 -23.00
N LYS A 215 0.73 10.59 -22.84
CA LYS A 215 -0.24 10.72 -23.94
C LYS A 215 0.25 11.71 -25.01
N ALA A 216 0.82 12.83 -24.59
CA ALA A 216 1.43 13.79 -25.52
C ALA A 216 2.56 13.15 -26.34
N LEU A 217 3.39 12.30 -25.72
CA LEU A 217 4.41 11.54 -26.45
C LEU A 217 3.79 10.54 -27.44
N GLU A 218 2.77 9.78 -27.01
CA GLU A 218 2.10 8.79 -27.86
C GLU A 218 1.44 9.43 -29.08
N GLU A 219 0.79 10.58 -28.93
CA GLU A 219 0.15 11.30 -30.03
C GLU A 219 1.17 11.76 -31.07
N VAL A 220 2.30 12.31 -30.62
CA VAL A 220 3.39 12.70 -31.52
C VAL A 220 3.95 11.48 -32.26
N LEU A 221 4.14 10.35 -31.57
CA LEU A 221 4.62 9.11 -32.19
C LEU A 221 3.63 8.51 -33.20
N LYS A 222 2.31 8.59 -32.92
CA LYS A 222 1.26 8.13 -33.84
C LYS A 222 1.17 9.01 -35.08
N ASN A 223 1.23 10.33 -34.90
CA ASN A 223 1.20 11.29 -36.01
C ASN A 223 2.48 11.23 -36.87
N GLY A 224 3.64 10.96 -36.25
CA GLY A 224 4.89 10.70 -36.97
C GLY A 224 4.76 9.50 -37.91
N LYS A 225 4.24 8.37 -37.41
CA LYS A 225 4.01 7.16 -38.21
C LYS A 225 2.95 7.36 -39.30
N SER A 226 1.86 8.07 -39.02
CA SER A 226 0.85 8.33 -40.06
C SER A 226 1.41 9.23 -41.17
N SER A 227 2.32 10.15 -40.86
CA SER A 227 2.95 11.00 -41.87
C SER A 227 3.91 10.22 -42.77
N GLU A 228 4.65 9.25 -42.23
CA GLU A 228 5.52 8.37 -43.03
C GLU A 228 4.70 7.44 -43.93
N GLU A 229 3.63 6.83 -43.41
CA GLU A 229 2.71 6.00 -44.22
C GLU A 229 1.97 6.81 -45.30
N SER A 230 1.67 8.09 -45.04
CA SER A 230 1.06 8.99 -46.03
C SER A 230 2.01 9.33 -47.18
N ILE A 231 3.29 9.56 -46.87
CA ILE A 231 4.32 9.89 -47.85
C ILE A 231 4.64 8.67 -48.73
N GLU A 232 4.67 7.46 -48.17
CA GLU A 232 4.84 6.23 -48.95
C GLU A 232 3.65 5.93 -49.88
N LEU A 233 2.42 6.26 -49.47
CA LEU A 233 1.21 6.09 -50.29
C LEU A 233 1.10 7.12 -51.43
N GLU A 234 1.51 8.37 -51.21
CA GLU A 234 1.55 9.38 -52.28
C GLU A 234 2.62 9.04 -53.33
N GLN A 235 3.79 8.55 -52.91
CA GLN A 235 4.85 8.13 -53.85
C GLN A 235 4.47 6.89 -54.67
N ALA A 236 3.62 6.00 -54.15
CA ALA A 236 3.15 4.82 -54.87
C ALA A 236 1.98 5.09 -55.83
N LEU A 237 1.37 6.27 -55.78
CA LEU A 237 0.29 6.68 -56.69
C LEU A 237 0.78 7.54 -57.87
N ASP A 238 2.03 8.00 -57.82
CA ASP A 238 2.71 8.80 -58.85
C ASP A 238 3.65 7.96 -59.78
N GLU A 239 3.70 6.63 -59.61
CA GLU A 239 4.33 5.66 -60.55
C GLU A 239 3.28 4.92 -61.41
#